data_AF-A0A7S0MWQ6-F1
#
_entry.id   AF-A0A7S0MWQ6-F1
#
_cell.length_a   1.000
_cell.length_b   1.000
_cell.length_c   1.000
_cell.angle_alpha   90.00
_cell.angle_beta   90.00
_cell.angle_gamma   90.00
#
_symmetry.space_group_name_H-M   'P 1'
#
loop_
_entity.id
_entity.type
_entity.pdbx_description
1 polymer ?
#
loop_
_entity_poly.entity_id
_entity_poly.type
_entity_poly.pdbx_seq_one_letter_code
_entity_poly.pdbx_strand_id
1 'polypeptide(L)'
;AEELIFGPAHVTSGASSDFEQATQIARNMVERWGMSDKVGFVSYKARGGSGDRGGGGGVSEETRGAIDAEVKRLTDRAYANAKKLLVREEARLHALTKELLDKETLTGDEVRQILGLPTSPSSRPSPYAAPGGGSGGAAGAKAPAAVAPGAKAPAS
;
A
#
# COMPACT_ATOMS: atom_id res chain seq x y z
N ALA A 1 6.70 17.55 -7.68
CA ALA A 1 6.50 18.72 -6.81
C ALA A 1 7.72 19.63 -6.89
N GLU A 2 8.93 19.11 -6.63
CA GLU A 2 10.18 19.86 -6.78
C GLU A 2 10.35 20.51 -8.16
N GLU A 3 10.14 19.79 -9.27
CA GLU A 3 10.22 20.41 -10.61
C GLU A 3 9.20 21.54 -10.82
N LEU A 4 8.00 21.42 -10.24
CA LEU A 4 6.96 22.45 -10.38
C LEU A 4 7.27 23.70 -9.56
N ILE A 5 7.93 23.53 -8.41
CA ILE A 5 8.22 24.61 -7.46
C ILE A 5 9.59 25.26 -7.75
N PHE A 6 10.59 24.46 -8.14
CA PHE A 6 11.99 24.87 -8.28
C PHE A 6 12.51 24.75 -9.73
N GLY A 7 11.75 24.15 -10.66
CA GLY A 7 12.17 23.97 -12.05
C GLY A 7 12.98 22.69 -12.31
N PRO A 8 13.21 22.31 -13.58
CA PRO A 8 13.84 21.04 -13.96
C PRO A 8 15.32 20.92 -13.55
N ALA A 9 16.00 22.04 -13.31
CA ALA A 9 17.38 22.06 -12.83
C ALA A 9 17.53 21.69 -11.34
N HIS A 10 16.42 21.62 -10.61
CA HIS A 10 16.39 21.40 -9.15
C HIS A 10 15.74 20.07 -8.77
N VAL A 11 15.67 19.12 -9.71
CA VAL A 11 15.28 17.74 -9.41
C VAL A 11 16.40 17.10 -8.59
N THR A 12 16.11 16.80 -7.33
CA THR A 12 17.11 16.28 -6.40
C THR A 12 17.36 14.78 -6.61
N SER A 13 18.51 14.30 -6.13
CA SER A 13 18.81 12.86 -6.10
C SER A 13 17.89 12.05 -5.19
N GLY A 14 17.03 12.69 -4.40
CA GLY A 14 16.01 12.00 -3.59
C GLY A 14 14.93 11.34 -4.45
N ALA A 15 14.65 11.88 -5.63
CA ALA A 15 13.64 11.35 -6.54
C ALA A 15 14.09 10.09 -7.30
N SER A 16 15.39 9.76 -7.33
CA SER A 16 15.91 8.62 -8.10
C SER A 16 15.34 7.28 -7.63
N SER A 17 15.22 7.08 -6.31
CA SER A 17 14.65 5.85 -5.74
C SER A 17 13.17 5.68 -6.11
N ASP A 18 12.40 6.76 -6.14
CA ASP A 18 10.99 6.71 -6.58
C ASP A 18 10.88 6.37 -8.07
N PHE A 19 11.76 6.92 -8.90
CA PHE A 19 11.80 6.60 -10.33
C PHE A 19 12.14 5.13 -10.58
N GLU A 20 13.11 4.58 -9.86
CA GLU A 20 13.45 3.15 -9.93
C GLU A 20 12.27 2.26 -9.52
N GLN A 21 11.63 2.56 -8.40
CA GLN A 21 10.46 1.82 -7.92
C GLN A 21 9.28 1.90 -8.89
N ALA A 22 8.96 3.10 -9.39
CA ALA A 22 7.89 3.30 -10.36
C ALA A 22 8.15 2.53 -11.66
N THR A 23 9.40 2.54 -12.14
CA THR A 23 9.82 1.79 -13.33
C THR A 23 9.68 0.29 -13.11
N GLN A 24 10.07 -0.23 -11.95
CA GLN A 24 9.96 -1.65 -11.62
C GLN A 24 8.49 -2.11 -11.53
N ILE A 25 7.61 -1.27 -10.97
CA ILE A 25 6.17 -1.53 -10.94
C ILE A 25 5.61 -1.57 -12.36
N ALA A 26 5.92 -0.56 -13.19
CA ALA A 26 5.47 -0.51 -14.58
C ALA A 26 5.98 -1.71 -15.40
N ARG A 27 7.23 -2.14 -15.19
CA ARG A 27 7.77 -3.35 -15.82
C ARG A 27 7.00 -4.60 -15.40
N ASN A 28 6.70 -4.77 -14.12
CA ASN A 28 5.89 -5.89 -13.64
C ASN A 28 4.45 -5.85 -14.20
N MET A 29 3.86 -4.66 -14.33
CA MET A 29 2.54 -4.48 -14.94
C MET A 29 2.50 -5.06 -16.36
N VAL A 30 3.52 -4.76 -17.16
CA VAL A 30 3.61 -5.21 -18.55
C VAL A 30 4.03 -6.68 -18.64
N GLU A 31 5.11 -7.07 -17.96
CA GLU A 31 5.72 -8.40 -18.13
C GLU A 31 5.03 -9.51 -17.36
N ARG A 32 4.38 -9.21 -16.22
CA ARG A 32 3.88 -10.23 -15.29
C ARG A 32 2.37 -10.22 -15.15
N TRP A 33 1.78 -9.03 -15.16
CA TRP A 33 0.34 -8.86 -14.92
C TRP A 33 -0.47 -8.69 -16.21
N GLY A 34 0.20 -8.58 -17.37
CA GLY A 34 -0.48 -8.44 -18.66
C GLY A 34 -1.28 -7.15 -18.80
N MET A 35 -0.88 -6.08 -18.09
CA MET A 35 -1.56 -4.78 -18.08
C MET A 35 -1.14 -3.89 -19.26
N SER A 36 -0.96 -4.51 -20.44
CA SER A 36 -0.65 -3.83 -21.69
C SER A 36 -1.41 -4.47 -22.83
N ASP A 37 -2.21 -3.69 -23.54
CA ASP A 37 -3.00 -4.16 -24.68
C ASP A 37 -2.12 -4.55 -25.87
N LYS A 38 -0.91 -3.99 -25.98
CA LYS A 38 0.03 -4.28 -27.09
C LYS A 38 0.85 -5.54 -26.88
N VAL A 39 1.22 -5.80 -25.63
CA VAL A 39 2.04 -6.96 -25.25
C VAL A 39 1.14 -8.16 -24.92
N GLY A 40 -0.10 -7.91 -24.51
CA GLY A 40 -1.11 -8.93 -24.22
C GLY A 40 -0.94 -9.58 -22.85
N PHE A 41 -1.82 -10.54 -22.56
CA PHE A 41 -1.86 -11.27 -21.28
C PHE A 41 -0.85 -12.42 -21.23
N VAL A 42 0.43 -12.12 -21.42
CA VAL A 42 1.51 -13.12 -21.39
C VAL A 42 2.49 -12.80 -20.26
N SER A 43 2.82 -13.81 -19.46
CA SER A 43 3.81 -13.67 -18.38
C SER A 43 5.21 -13.99 -18.91
N TYR A 44 6.03 -12.96 -19.14
CA TYR A 44 7.41 -13.07 -19.60
C TYR A 44 8.36 -13.26 -18.41
N LYS A 45 8.17 -14.31 -17.61
CA LYS A 45 9.18 -14.65 -16.59
C LYS A 45 10.44 -15.17 -17.30
N ALA A 46 11.58 -14.53 -17.05
CA ALA A 46 12.88 -15.20 -17.19
C ALA A 46 12.86 -16.44 -16.29
N ARG A 47 12.92 -17.62 -16.91
CA ARG A 47 12.87 -18.90 -16.23
C ARG A 47 14.15 -19.12 -15.41
N GLY A 48 14.19 -18.58 -14.20
CA GLY A 48 15.24 -18.81 -13.20
C GLY A 48 14.94 -19.98 -12.25
N GLY A 49 14.04 -20.89 -12.63
CA GLY A 49 13.69 -22.07 -11.83
C GLY A 49 14.25 -23.34 -12.47
N SER A 50 15.19 -23.97 -11.76
CA SER A 50 15.87 -25.22 -12.09
C SER A 50 14.90 -26.29 -12.61
N GLY A 51 15.14 -26.81 -13.83
CA GLY A 51 14.42 -28.00 -14.30
C GLY A 51 14.21 -28.15 -15.80
N ASP A 52 14.54 -27.16 -16.63
CA ASP A 52 14.24 -27.28 -18.06
C ASP A 52 15.44 -27.38 -18.96
N ARG A 53 15.60 -28.59 -19.46
CA ARG A 53 16.49 -28.93 -20.55
C ARG A 53 15.62 -28.96 -21.81
N GLY A 54 15.27 -27.78 -22.36
CA GLY A 54 14.33 -27.76 -23.49
C GLY A 54 14.04 -26.39 -24.11
N GLY A 55 15.06 -25.72 -24.64
CA GLY A 55 14.87 -24.67 -25.64
C GLY A 55 14.88 -23.24 -25.10
N GLY A 56 15.97 -22.53 -25.36
CA GLY A 56 16.05 -21.10 -25.16
C GLY A 56 15.05 -20.38 -26.08
N GLY A 57 13.97 -19.90 -25.49
CA GLY A 57 13.04 -18.94 -26.09
C GLY A 57 13.06 -17.66 -25.27
N GLY A 58 14.16 -16.92 -25.31
CA GLY A 58 14.16 -15.56 -24.80
C GLY A 58 13.12 -14.72 -25.53
N VAL A 59 12.58 -13.69 -24.86
CA VAL A 59 11.75 -12.67 -25.50
C VAL A 59 12.49 -12.14 -26.74
N SER A 60 11.84 -12.11 -27.90
CA SER A 60 12.43 -11.53 -29.12
C SER A 60 12.78 -10.06 -28.91
N GLU A 61 13.75 -9.54 -29.66
CA GLU A 61 14.12 -8.11 -29.61
C GLU A 61 12.90 -7.21 -29.88
N GLU A 62 12.04 -7.61 -30.81
CA GLU A 62 10.78 -6.91 -31.09
C GLU A 62 9.87 -6.82 -29.86
N THR A 63 9.68 -7.94 -29.16
CA THR A 63 8.83 -7.97 -27.95
C THR A 63 9.49 -7.23 -26.79
N ARG A 64 10.83 -7.26 -26.65
CA ARG A 64 11.55 -6.43 -25.66
C ARG A 64 11.33 -4.95 -25.92
N GLY A 65 11.48 -4.52 -27.18
CA GLY A 65 11.21 -3.14 -27.59
C GLY A 65 9.76 -2.72 -27.30
N ALA A 66 8.79 -3.62 -27.55
CA ALA A 66 7.40 -3.38 -27.22
C ALA A 66 7.16 -3.25 -25.71
N ILE A 67 7.81 -4.08 -24.89
CA ILE A 67 7.74 -3.99 -23.42
C ILE A 67 8.32 -2.66 -22.94
N ASP A 68 9.52 -2.28 -23.38
CA ASP A 68 10.16 -1.05 -22.94
C ASP A 68 9.37 0.19 -23.35
N ALA A 69 8.78 0.18 -24.56
CA ALA A 69 7.89 1.25 -25.02
C ALA A 69 6.64 1.39 -24.13
N GLU A 70 6.04 0.28 -23.70
CA GLU A 70 4.88 0.30 -22.81
C GLU A 70 5.22 0.71 -21.38
N VAL A 71 6.38 0.28 -20.86
CA VAL A 71 6.90 0.76 -19.58
C VAL A 71 7.08 2.28 -19.61
N LYS A 72 7.73 2.82 -20.65
CA LYS A 72 7.89 4.26 -20.83
C LYS A 72 6.54 4.98 -20.91
N ARG A 73 5.58 4.43 -21.66
CA ARG A 73 4.24 5.02 -21.78
C ARG A 73 3.52 5.09 -20.43
N LEU A 74 3.65 4.05 -19.60
CA LEU A 74 3.04 4.00 -18.27
C LEU A 74 3.67 5.03 -17.33
N THR A 75 4.99 5.10 -17.28
CA THR A 75 5.71 6.05 -16.41
C THR A 75 5.47 7.50 -16.84
N ASP A 76 5.53 7.80 -18.14
CA ASP A 76 5.24 9.15 -18.67
C ASP A 76 3.82 9.60 -18.32
N ARG A 77 2.83 8.70 -18.47
CA ARG A 77 1.43 8.99 -18.14
C ARG A 77 1.25 9.22 -16.64
N ALA A 78 1.88 8.40 -15.80
CA ALA A 78 1.84 8.57 -14.35
C ALA A 78 2.44 9.92 -13.93
N TYR A 79 3.60 10.27 -14.50
CA TYR A 79 4.26 11.54 -14.27
C TYR A 79 3.37 12.74 -14.70
N ALA A 80 2.79 12.69 -15.90
CA ALA A 80 1.90 13.74 -16.39
C ALA A 80 0.65 13.91 -15.50
N ASN A 81 0.06 12.80 -15.04
CA ASN A 81 -1.07 12.82 -14.12
C ASN A 81 -0.69 13.42 -12.76
N ALA A 82 0.46 13.04 -12.21
CA ALA A 82 0.97 13.60 -10.96
C ALA A 82 1.21 15.10 -11.10
N LYS A 83 1.84 15.54 -12.19
CA LYS A 83 2.08 16.96 -12.49
C LYS A 83 0.76 17.73 -12.56
N LYS A 84 -0.22 17.22 -13.29
CA LYS A 84 -1.55 17.82 -13.40
C LYS A 84 -2.26 17.93 -12.04
N LEU A 85 -2.18 16.89 -11.22
CA LEU A 85 -2.75 16.89 -9.88
C LEU A 85 -2.09 17.94 -8.99
N LEU A 86 -0.76 17.99 -8.98
CA LEU A 86 -0.01 18.94 -8.16
C LEU A 86 -0.27 20.40 -8.56
N VAL A 87 -0.38 20.69 -9.85
CA VAL A 87 -0.77 22.03 -10.33
C VAL A 87 -2.20 22.36 -9.91
N ARG A 88 -3.13 21.41 -10.02
CA ARG A 88 -4.53 21.64 -9.62
C ARG A 88 -4.67 21.93 -8.12
N GLU A 89 -3.85 21.29 -7.30
CA GLU A 89 -3.89 21.39 -5.83
C GLU A 89 -2.80 22.32 -5.26
N GLU A 90 -2.17 23.16 -6.08
CA GLU A 90 -1.00 23.97 -5.71
C GLU A 90 -1.23 24.82 -4.45
N ALA A 91 -2.40 25.45 -4.33
CA ALA A 91 -2.74 26.25 -3.16
C ALA A 91 -2.73 25.44 -1.85
N ARG A 92 -3.19 24.17 -1.91
CA ARG A 92 -3.18 23.25 -0.76
C ARG A 92 -1.77 22.77 -0.44
N LEU A 93 -0.94 22.57 -1.47
CA LEU A 93 0.46 22.24 -1.32
C LEU A 93 1.20 23.36 -0.57
N HIS A 94 1.01 24.62 -0.96
CA HIS A 94 1.60 25.78 -0.26
C HIS A 94 1.11 25.90 1.19
N ALA A 95 -0.17 25.65 1.46
CA ALA A 95 -0.69 25.65 2.83
C ALA A 95 -0.02 24.57 3.69
N LEU A 96 0.14 23.35 3.14
CA LEU A 96 0.82 22.26 3.83
C LEU A 96 2.30 22.55 4.08
N THR A 97 3.01 23.08 3.09
CA THR A 97 4.42 23.46 3.22
C THR A 97 4.62 24.54 4.28
N LYS A 98 3.73 25.55 4.34
CA LYS A 98 3.78 26.58 5.36
C LYS A 98 3.64 26.00 6.76
N GLU A 99 2.65 25.12 6.96
CA GLU A 99 2.44 24.51 8.28
C GLU A 99 3.62 23.59 8.68
N LEU A 100 4.22 22.88 7.73
CA LEU A 100 5.42 22.07 7.97
C LEU A 100 6.64 22.92 8.34
N LEU A 101 6.76 24.14 7.80
CA LEU A 101 7.82 25.07 8.16
C LEU A 101 7.69 25.53 9.63
N ASP A 102 6.45 25.70 10.10
CA ASP A 102 6.17 26.17 11.45
C ASP A 102 6.25 25.05 12.51
N LYS A 103 5.85 23.82 12.17
CA LYS A 103 5.70 22.70 13.12
C LYS A 103 6.72 21.56 12.98
N GLU A 104 7.50 21.53 11.90
CA GLU A 104 8.42 20.44 11.47
C GLU A 104 7.76 19.07 11.23
N THR A 105 6.70 18.71 11.96
CA THR A 105 5.95 17.45 11.85
C THR A 105 4.45 17.74 11.95
N LEU A 106 3.66 17.02 11.14
CA LEU A 106 2.20 17.07 11.17
C LEU A 106 1.61 15.68 11.38
N THR A 107 0.53 15.61 12.16
CA THR A 107 -0.29 14.41 12.28
C THR A 107 -1.16 14.22 11.04
N GLY A 108 -1.61 12.98 10.79
CA GLY A 108 -2.47 12.68 9.64
C GLY A 108 -3.80 13.45 9.63
N ASP A 109 -4.33 13.83 10.78
CA ASP A 109 -5.56 14.62 10.88
C ASP A 109 -5.33 16.10 10.63
N GLU A 110 -4.19 16.66 11.04
CA GLU A 110 -3.79 18.03 10.66
C GLU A 110 -3.61 18.14 9.14
N VAL A 111 -2.95 17.16 8.50
CA VAL A 111 -2.81 17.12 7.04
C VAL A 111 -4.18 17.06 6.37
N ARG A 112 -5.10 16.21 6.85
CA ARG A 112 -6.47 16.13 6.31
C ARG A 112 -7.21 17.45 6.44
N GLN A 113 -7.10 18.12 7.58
CA GLN A 113 -7.73 19.42 7.80
C GLN A 113 -7.20 20.49 6.83
N ILE A 114 -5.88 20.57 6.62
CA ILE A 114 -5.25 21.49 5.66
C ILE A 114 -5.73 21.20 4.24
N LEU A 115 -5.87 19.92 3.88
CA LEU A 115 -6.35 19.50 2.57
C LEU A 115 -7.88 19.59 2.42
N GLY A 116 -8.63 20.03 3.45
CA GLY A 116 -10.09 20.09 3.44
C GLY A 116 -10.74 18.71 3.29
N LEU A 117 -10.07 17.66 3.76
CA LEU A 117 -10.55 16.28 3.77
C LEU A 117 -11.18 15.95 5.13
N PRO A 118 -12.18 15.05 5.17
CA PRO A 118 -12.76 14.62 6.43
C PRO A 118 -11.68 13.99 7.31
N THR A 119 -11.62 14.40 8.58
CA THR A 119 -10.74 13.79 9.59
C THR A 119 -11.14 12.34 9.81
N SER A 120 -10.16 11.48 10.11
CA SER A 120 -10.48 10.07 10.32
C SER A 120 -11.42 9.95 11.52
N PRO A 121 -12.51 9.16 11.44
CA PRO A 121 -13.28 8.85 12.63
C PRO A 121 -12.34 8.15 13.61
N SER A 122 -12.01 8.82 14.70
CA SER A 122 -11.16 8.28 15.75
C SER A 122 -11.80 6.98 16.26
N SER A 123 -11.01 5.90 16.24
CA SER A 123 -11.38 4.54 16.61
C SER A 123 -12.59 3.93 15.88
N ARG A 124 -12.35 3.16 14.81
CA ARG A 124 -13.16 1.94 14.66
C ARG A 124 -12.64 0.97 15.72
N PRO A 125 -13.44 0.54 16.71
CA PRO A 125 -13.04 -0.59 17.53
C PRO A 125 -12.75 -1.74 16.57
N SER A 126 -11.56 -2.32 16.70
CA SER A 126 -11.23 -3.54 15.99
C SER A 126 -12.32 -4.57 16.31
N PRO A 127 -12.91 -5.25 15.30
CA PRO A 127 -13.82 -6.37 15.56
C PRO A 127 -13.11 -7.53 16.29
N TYR A 128 -11.78 -7.44 16.47
CA TYR A 128 -10.95 -8.34 17.28
C TYR A 128 -10.60 -7.80 18.67
N ALA A 129 -11.34 -6.83 19.21
CA ALA A 129 -11.25 -6.52 20.64
C ALA A 129 -11.70 -7.74 21.44
N ALA A 130 -10.73 -8.57 21.83
CA ALA A 130 -10.95 -9.74 22.66
C ALA A 130 -11.65 -9.32 23.96
N PRO A 131 -12.71 -10.04 24.39
CA PRO A 131 -13.39 -9.71 25.62
C PRO A 131 -12.47 -10.04 26.80
N GLY A 132 -12.16 -9.01 27.60
CA GLY A 132 -11.90 -9.11 29.03
C GLY A 132 -10.73 -9.99 29.49
N GLY A 133 -9.54 -9.41 29.56
CA GLY A 133 -8.42 -9.91 30.37
C GLY A 133 -8.14 -9.00 31.57
N GLY A 134 -9.18 -8.68 32.36
CA GLY A 134 -9.00 -8.00 33.63
C GLY A 134 -8.62 -8.99 34.72
N SER A 135 -7.40 -8.92 35.24
CA SER A 135 -7.13 -9.40 36.60
C SER A 135 -5.94 -8.65 37.21
N GLY A 136 -6.25 -7.52 37.85
CA GLY A 136 -5.50 -7.05 38.99
C GLY A 136 -5.97 -7.81 40.24
N GLY A 137 -5.02 -8.44 40.94
CA GLY A 137 -4.89 -8.44 42.41
C GLY A 137 -6.01 -8.98 43.31
N ALA A 138 -5.67 -10.11 43.94
CA ALA A 138 -5.75 -10.38 45.38
C ALA A 138 -7.04 -10.99 46.01
N ALA A 139 -6.81 -12.19 46.54
CA ALA A 139 -7.14 -12.67 47.89
C ALA A 139 -8.60 -12.99 48.27
N GLY A 140 -8.81 -14.26 48.67
CA GLY A 140 -9.56 -14.54 49.90
C GLY A 140 -10.70 -15.56 49.81
N ALA A 141 -10.49 -16.68 50.52
CA ALA A 141 -11.49 -17.43 51.29
C ALA A 141 -12.42 -18.46 50.60
N LYS A 142 -12.03 -19.74 50.83
CA LYS A 142 -12.82 -20.90 51.29
C LYS A 142 -14.21 -21.20 50.71
N ALA A 143 -14.29 -22.42 50.17
CA ALA A 143 -15.50 -23.21 49.96
C ALA A 143 -16.28 -23.53 51.25
N PRO A 144 -17.55 -23.92 51.10
CA PRO A 144 -17.98 -25.20 51.67
C PRO A 144 -18.76 -26.08 50.68
N ALA A 145 -18.92 -27.34 51.11
CA ALA A 145 -19.28 -28.50 50.33
C ALA A 145 -20.74 -28.98 50.50
N ALA A 146 -21.15 -29.84 49.55
CA ALA A 146 -22.07 -30.98 49.64
C ALA A 146 -23.59 -30.77 49.81
N VAL A 147 -24.38 -31.43 48.93
CA VAL A 147 -25.20 -32.63 49.24
C VAL A 147 -25.86 -33.19 47.97
N ALA A 148 -25.87 -34.52 47.83
CA ALA A 148 -26.47 -35.33 46.76
C ALA A 148 -27.84 -35.95 47.23
N PRO A 149 -28.35 -37.08 46.68
CA PRO A 149 -29.04 -37.27 45.39
C PRO A 149 -30.43 -37.97 45.53
N GLY A 150 -31.14 -38.21 44.41
CA GLY A 150 -32.15 -39.28 44.27
C GLY A 150 -33.33 -38.88 43.38
N ALA A 151 -34.07 -39.75 42.68
CA ALA A 151 -33.94 -41.15 42.29
C ALA A 151 -35.10 -41.48 41.32
N LYS A 152 -34.86 -42.46 40.44
CA LYS A 152 -35.80 -43.39 39.79
C LYS A 152 -36.81 -42.94 38.70
N ALA A 153 -36.67 -43.61 37.55
CA ALA A 153 -37.70 -43.94 36.56
C ALA A 153 -38.73 -44.95 37.12
N PRO A 154 -39.82 -45.34 36.40
CA PRO A 154 -39.71 -46.24 35.24
C PRO A 154 -40.71 -46.06 34.08
N ALA A 155 -40.29 -46.63 32.94
CA ALA A 155 -40.99 -47.37 31.88
C ALA A 155 -42.51 -47.16 31.62
N SER A 156 -42.83 -46.91 30.35
CA SER A 156 -43.35 -47.94 29.40
C SER A 156 -42.94 -47.58 27.98
#